data_AF-A0A7S3LXB1-F1
#
_entry.id   AF-A0A7S3LXB1-F1
#
_cell.length_a   1.000
_cell.length_b   1.000
_cell.length_c   1.000
_cell.angle_alpha   90.00
_cell.angle_beta   90.00
_cell.angle_gamma   90.00
#
_symmetry.space_group_name_H-M   'P 1'
#
loop_
_entity.id
_entity.type
_entity.pdbx_description
1 polymer ?
#
loop_
_entity_poly.entity_id
_entity_poly.type
_entity_poly.pdbx_seq_one_letter_code
_entity_poly.pdbx_strand_id
1 'polypeptide(L)'
;VMAESNNSARFSPVELDGCASPASGRDTPFGMYVVKRDGKKETVFFDKITARIRKLCYGLDKSVDSSMVTQKVVAGVVNGITTVQLDNLAAETAAYMTTVHPDYGILAGRIAVSNLQKETDKDFSAVVDTLYHYVDKKTSRKAQLISDD
;
A
#
# COMPACT_ATOMS: atom_id res chain seq x y z
N VAL A 1 1.33 47.03 5.00
CA VAL A 1 1.44 46.02 6.09
C VAL A 1 1.03 44.70 5.49
N MET A 2 1.97 43.75 5.44
CA MET A 2 1.79 42.40 4.88
C MET A 2 0.84 41.56 5.74
N ALA A 3 0.10 40.63 5.10
CA ALA A 3 0.02 39.21 5.49
C ALA A 3 -1.01 38.48 4.61
N GLU A 4 -0.51 37.76 3.60
CA GLU A 4 -1.22 36.66 2.94
C GLU A 4 -1.43 35.53 3.95
N SER A 5 -2.66 35.04 4.09
CA SER A 5 -2.99 33.87 4.92
C SER A 5 -3.31 32.68 4.02
N ASN A 6 -2.25 32.06 3.49
CA ASN A 6 -2.29 30.78 2.80
C ASN A 6 -2.63 29.66 3.78
N ASN A 7 -3.84 29.11 3.69
CA ASN A 7 -4.20 27.86 4.36
C ASN A 7 -3.73 26.66 3.52
N SER A 8 -2.41 26.42 3.53
CA SER A 8 -1.81 25.17 3.05
C SER A 8 -1.70 24.23 4.25
N ALA A 9 -2.67 23.32 4.39
CA ALA A 9 -2.54 22.17 5.25
C ALA A 9 -1.48 21.23 4.63
N ARG A 10 -0.21 21.54 4.91
CA ARG A 10 0.93 20.63 4.74
C ARG A 10 0.64 19.34 5.50
N PHE A 11 0.24 18.30 4.80
CA PHE A 11 0.44 16.94 5.28
C PHE A 11 1.95 16.68 5.32
N SER A 12 2.50 16.73 6.54
CA SER A 12 3.89 16.38 6.82
C SER A 12 4.19 14.95 6.34
N PRO A 13 5.38 14.70 5.76
CA PRO A 13 5.89 13.35 5.60
C PRO A 13 6.06 12.75 7.00
N VAL A 14 5.42 11.62 7.26
CA VAL A 14 5.73 10.81 8.45
C VAL A 14 7.07 10.13 8.16
N GLU A 15 8.17 10.83 8.45
CA GLU A 15 9.48 10.22 8.62
C GLU A 15 9.43 9.35 9.88
N LEU A 16 9.36 8.04 9.70
CA LEU A 16 9.63 7.05 10.74
C LEU A 16 11.06 6.55 10.54
N ASP A 17 12.04 7.37 10.91
CA ASP A 17 13.40 6.91 11.19
C ASP A 17 13.68 7.14 12.67
N GLY A 18 13.80 6.04 13.42
CA GLY A 18 14.04 6.10 14.86
C GLY A 18 13.76 4.81 15.61
N CYS A 19 14.33 3.67 15.19
CA CYS A 19 14.71 2.63 16.14
C CYS A 19 15.89 1.83 15.60
N ALA A 20 17.09 2.35 15.83
CA ALA A 20 18.28 1.53 15.88
C ALA A 20 18.39 0.95 17.30
N SER A 21 18.26 -0.36 17.41
CA SER A 21 18.87 -1.14 18.49
C SER A 21 19.33 -2.49 17.92
N PRO A 22 20.59 -2.90 18.19
CA PRO A 22 21.16 -4.13 17.68
C PRO A 22 20.89 -5.31 18.61
N ALA A 23 21.03 -6.52 18.05
CA ALA A 23 21.16 -7.81 18.75
C ALA A 23 19.94 -8.35 19.51
N SER A 24 19.15 -9.19 18.83
CA SER A 24 18.83 -10.53 19.33
C SER A 24 18.44 -11.43 18.17
N GLY A 25 19.28 -12.41 17.87
CA GLY A 25 19.10 -13.34 16.76
C GLY A 25 17.76 -14.07 16.85
N ARG A 26 16.93 -13.81 15.84
CA ARG A 26 16.03 -14.79 15.22
C ARG A 26 15.96 -14.42 13.75
N ASP A 27 17.08 -14.65 13.07
CA ASP A 27 17.04 -14.83 11.62
C ASP A 27 16.03 -15.94 11.38
N THR A 28 14.90 -15.59 10.78
CA THR A 28 13.99 -16.59 10.23
C THR A 28 14.82 -17.52 9.35
N PRO A 29 14.70 -18.85 9.43
CA PRO A 29 15.54 -19.79 8.67
C PRO A 29 15.26 -19.77 7.15
N PHE A 30 14.51 -18.79 6.68
CA PHE A 30 14.20 -18.55 5.28
C PHE A 30 14.75 -17.17 4.92
N GLY A 31 15.72 -17.13 4.00
CA GLY A 31 16.24 -15.92 3.37
C GLY A 31 15.21 -15.22 2.47
N MET A 32 14.00 -15.03 2.99
CA MET A 32 12.87 -14.40 2.32
C MET A 32 12.95 -12.88 2.50
N TYR A 33 13.03 -12.19 1.37
CA TYR A 33 13.03 -10.75 1.30
C TYR A 33 11.87 -10.23 0.46
N VAL A 34 11.34 -9.07 0.84
CA VAL A 34 10.38 -8.27 0.07
C VAL A 34 11.13 -7.17 -0.64
N VAL A 35 10.81 -6.96 -1.91
CA VAL A 35 11.30 -5.81 -2.67
C VAL A 35 10.31 -4.66 -2.51
N LYS A 36 10.76 -3.58 -1.87
CA LYS A 36 10.01 -2.32 -1.80
C LYS A 36 9.96 -1.66 -3.18
N ARG A 37 9.04 -0.72 -3.34
CA ARG A 37 8.89 0.05 -4.58
C ARG A 37 10.12 0.89 -4.90
N ASP A 38 10.84 1.34 -3.87
CA ASP A 38 12.13 2.04 -4.02
C ASP A 38 13.29 1.09 -4.43
N GLY A 39 13.01 -0.18 -4.71
CA GLY A 39 14.00 -1.21 -5.05
C GLY A 39 14.78 -1.77 -3.87
N LYS A 40 14.63 -1.20 -2.66
CA LYS A 40 15.26 -1.70 -1.44
C LYS A 40 14.70 -3.06 -1.02
N LYS A 41 15.58 -3.98 -0.64
CA LYS A 41 15.22 -5.29 -0.10
C LYS A 41 15.10 -5.19 1.42
N GLU A 42 13.98 -5.63 1.96
CA GLU A 42 13.80 -5.81 3.40
C GLU A 42 13.41 -7.25 3.70
N THR A 43 13.80 -7.76 4.86
CA THR A 43 13.33 -9.06 5.35
C THR A 43 11.83 -9.02 5.62
N VAL A 44 11.14 -10.13 5.33
CA VAL A 44 9.70 -10.26 5.60
C VAL A 44 9.48 -10.34 7.11
N PHE A 45 8.87 -9.32 7.70
CA PHE A 45 8.42 -9.36 9.10
C PHE A 45 6.91 -9.54 9.17
N PHE A 46 6.46 -10.61 9.84
CA PHE A 46 5.05 -10.90 10.08
C PHE A 46 4.31 -9.73 10.75
N ASP A 47 4.95 -9.10 11.72
CA ASP A 47 4.37 -8.01 12.50
C ASP A 47 4.09 -6.77 11.65
N LYS A 48 4.94 -6.48 10.65
CA LYS A 48 4.72 -5.34 9.74
C LYS A 48 3.48 -5.54 8.88
N ILE A 49 3.24 -6.75 8.40
CA ILE A 49 2.07 -7.10 7.57
C ILE A 49 0.80 -7.02 8.43
N THR A 50 0.83 -7.64 9.62
CA THR A 50 -0.30 -7.64 10.55
C THR A 50 -0.67 -6.22 10.98
N ALA A 51 0.32 -5.39 11.32
CA ALA A 51 0.10 -4.00 11.72
C ALA A 51 -0.57 -3.18 10.61
N ARG A 52 -0.23 -3.44 9.35
CA ARG A 52 -0.87 -2.77 8.21
C ARG A 52 -2.33 -3.17 8.07
N ILE A 53 -2.63 -4.47 8.09
CA ILE A 53 -4.01 -4.96 7.94
C ILE A 53 -4.86 -4.46 9.12
N ARG A 54 -4.31 -4.49 10.34
CA ARG A 54 -4.99 -3.98 11.55
C ARG A 54 -5.38 -2.50 11.44
N LYS A 55 -4.54 -1.66 10.83
CA LYS A 55 -4.88 -0.24 10.58
C LYS A 55 -6.07 -0.08 9.63
N LEU A 56 -6.34 -1.05 8.77
CA LEU A 56 -7.45 -1.03 7.82
C LEU A 56 -8.74 -1.65 8.38
N CYS A 57 -8.67 -2.38 9.50
CA CYS A 57 -9.82 -2.98 10.19
C CYS A 57 -10.62 -1.98 11.06
N TYR A 58 -10.44 -0.66 10.92
CA TYR A 58 -11.14 0.32 11.75
C TYR A 58 -12.67 0.25 11.52
N GLY A 59 -13.46 0.20 12.59
CA GLY A 59 -14.92 0.19 12.50
C GLY A 59 -15.51 -1.06 11.82
N LEU A 60 -14.76 -2.16 11.74
CA LEU A 60 -15.29 -3.47 11.36
C LEU A 60 -15.74 -4.24 12.61
N ASP A 61 -16.54 -5.28 12.41
CA ASP A 61 -16.94 -6.18 13.49
C ASP A 61 -15.73 -6.89 14.13
N LYS A 62 -15.87 -7.23 15.42
CA LYS A 62 -14.81 -7.91 16.19
C LYS A 62 -14.51 -9.32 15.69
N SER A 63 -15.38 -9.91 14.89
CA SER A 63 -15.16 -11.19 14.22
C SER A 63 -14.09 -11.14 13.12
N VAL A 64 -13.71 -9.95 12.65
CA VAL A 64 -12.69 -9.77 11.61
C VAL A 64 -11.29 -9.71 12.23
N ASP A 65 -10.65 -10.87 12.33
CA ASP A 65 -9.28 -10.97 12.82
C ASP A 65 -8.24 -10.74 11.71
N SER A 66 -7.44 -9.68 11.85
CA SER A 66 -6.30 -9.38 10.96
C SER A 66 -5.19 -10.44 11.02
N SER A 67 -5.05 -11.11 12.17
CA SER A 67 -4.04 -12.15 12.37
C SER A 67 -4.31 -13.38 11.51
N MET A 68 -5.58 -13.77 11.35
CA MET A 68 -5.96 -14.91 10.50
C MET A 68 -5.66 -14.64 9.02
N VAL A 69 -5.98 -13.43 8.55
CA VAL A 69 -5.63 -13.01 7.17
C VAL A 69 -4.12 -13.06 6.99
N THR A 70 -3.36 -12.51 7.94
CA THR A 70 -1.89 -12.44 7.81
C THR A 70 -1.24 -13.82 7.78
N GLN A 71 -1.70 -14.77 8.59
CA GLN A 71 -1.20 -16.15 8.56
C GLN A 71 -1.40 -16.80 7.19
N LYS A 72 -2.56 -16.63 6.57
CA LYS A 72 -2.86 -17.14 5.24
C LYS A 72 -2.02 -16.47 4.15
N VAL A 73 -1.82 -15.15 4.25
CA VAL A 73 -0.99 -14.40 3.30
C VAL A 73 0.46 -14.87 3.35
N VAL A 74 1.03 -15.02 4.55
CA VAL A 74 2.43 -15.42 4.73
C VAL A 74 2.69 -16.84 4.23
N ALA A 75 1.72 -17.74 4.34
CA ALA A 75 1.80 -19.07 3.73
C ALA A 75 1.89 -19.04 2.20
N GLY A 76 1.35 -17.99 1.55
CA GLY A 76 1.41 -17.79 0.11
C GLY A 76 2.58 -16.90 -0.37
N VAL A 77 3.42 -16.38 0.54
CA VAL A 77 4.54 -15.51 0.18
C VAL A 77 5.69 -16.33 -0.40
N VAL A 78 6.23 -15.86 -1.53
CA VAL A 78 7.44 -16.40 -2.16
C VAL A 78 8.61 -15.44 -1.99
N ASN A 79 9.85 -15.96 -2.10
CA ASN A 79 11.04 -15.12 -1.97
C ASN A 79 11.12 -14.08 -3.10
N GLY A 80 11.46 -12.84 -2.77
CA GLY A 80 11.56 -11.74 -3.73
C GLY A 80 10.22 -11.12 -4.12
N ILE A 81 9.14 -11.40 -3.38
CA ILE A 81 7.83 -10.78 -3.62
C ILE A 81 7.94 -9.26 -3.53
N THR A 82 7.25 -8.54 -4.43
CA THR A 82 7.17 -7.08 -4.33
C THR A 82 6.11 -6.67 -3.31
N THR A 83 6.27 -5.51 -2.68
CA THR A 83 5.23 -4.96 -1.77
C THR A 83 3.86 -4.83 -2.43
N VAL A 84 3.81 -4.56 -3.74
CA VAL A 84 2.56 -4.49 -4.53
C VAL A 84 1.90 -5.86 -4.63
N GLN A 85 2.67 -6.89 -4.99
CA GLN A 85 2.17 -8.26 -5.07
C GLN A 85 1.73 -8.80 -3.70
N LEU A 86 2.45 -8.46 -2.64
CA LEU A 86 2.08 -8.83 -1.28
C LEU A 86 0.71 -8.27 -0.88
N ASP A 87 0.45 -6.99 -1.18
CA ASP A 87 -0.85 -6.37 -0.90
C ASP A 87 -1.97 -6.95 -1.76
N ASN A 88 -1.70 -7.27 -3.02
CA ASN A 88 -2.65 -7.94 -3.90
C ASN A 88 -3.03 -9.33 -3.38
N LEU A 89 -2.03 -10.11 -2.94
CA LEU A 89 -2.25 -11.41 -2.29
C LEU A 89 -3.07 -11.26 -1.00
N ALA A 90 -2.81 -10.20 -0.22
CA ALA A 90 -3.59 -9.91 0.99
C ALA A 90 -5.05 -9.55 0.68
N ALA A 91 -5.29 -8.74 -0.35
CA ALA A 91 -6.64 -8.40 -0.80
C ALA A 91 -7.39 -9.65 -1.30
N GLU A 92 -6.76 -10.49 -2.10
CA GLU A 92 -7.33 -11.75 -2.60
C GLU A 92 -7.67 -12.71 -1.45
N THR A 93 -6.74 -12.88 -0.50
CA THR A 93 -6.95 -13.71 0.68
C THR A 93 -8.12 -13.21 1.53
N ALA A 94 -8.21 -11.90 1.74
CA ALA A 94 -9.34 -11.30 2.46
C ALA A 94 -10.66 -11.48 1.69
N ALA A 95 -10.65 -11.36 0.37
CA ALA A 95 -11.83 -11.61 -0.46
C ALA A 95 -12.31 -13.06 -0.35
N TYR A 96 -11.41 -14.04 -0.29
CA TYR A 96 -11.78 -15.44 -0.07
C TYR A 96 -12.42 -15.67 1.32
N MET A 97 -12.01 -14.90 2.33
CA MET A 97 -12.56 -14.96 3.68
C MET A 97 -13.94 -14.29 3.82
N THR A 98 -14.50 -13.70 2.76
CA THR A 98 -15.90 -13.26 2.72
C THR A 98 -16.90 -14.38 3.02
N THR A 99 -16.50 -15.63 2.75
CA THR A 99 -17.26 -16.84 3.09
C THR A 99 -17.45 -17.03 4.59
N VAL A 100 -16.56 -16.46 5.42
CA VAL A 100 -16.64 -16.50 6.89
C VAL A 100 -17.46 -15.32 7.41
N HIS A 101 -17.16 -14.11 6.94
CA HIS A 101 -17.88 -12.90 7.32
C HIS A 101 -17.83 -11.86 6.19
N PRO A 102 -18.95 -11.19 5.85
CA PRO A 102 -19.00 -10.22 4.74
C PRO A 102 -18.03 -9.03 4.92
N ASP A 103 -17.73 -8.62 6.15
CA ASP A 103 -16.79 -7.51 6.41
C ASP A 103 -15.35 -7.80 5.96
N TYR A 104 -14.97 -9.07 5.77
CA TYR A 104 -13.69 -9.39 5.12
C TYR A 104 -13.62 -8.87 3.68
N GLY A 105 -14.78 -8.73 3.01
CA GLY A 105 -14.88 -8.08 1.70
C GLY A 105 -14.63 -6.58 1.76
N ILE A 106 -15.12 -5.92 2.83
CA ILE A 106 -14.82 -4.51 3.09
C ILE A 106 -13.32 -4.33 3.34
N LEU A 107 -12.71 -5.23 4.14
CA LEU A 107 -11.27 -5.23 4.37
C LEU A 107 -10.48 -5.43 3.06
N ALA A 108 -10.88 -6.37 2.22
CA ALA A 108 -10.25 -6.61 0.91
C ALA A 108 -10.28 -5.35 0.03
N GLY A 109 -11.44 -4.69 -0.06
CA GLY A 109 -11.60 -3.43 -0.77
C GLY A 109 -10.68 -2.33 -0.21
N ARG A 110 -10.57 -2.21 1.12
CA ARG A 110 -9.68 -1.23 1.76
C ARG A 110 -8.20 -1.50 1.47
N ILE A 111 -7.78 -2.77 1.45
CA ILE A 111 -6.40 -3.14 1.08
C ILE A 111 -6.12 -2.75 -0.38
N ALA A 112 -7.05 -3.07 -1.29
CA ALA A 112 -6.92 -2.74 -2.71
C ALA A 112 -6.86 -1.22 -2.96
N VAL A 113 -7.76 -0.45 -2.35
CA VAL A 113 -7.76 1.02 -2.44
C VAL A 113 -6.48 1.60 -1.86
N SER A 114 -6.03 1.12 -0.70
CA SER A 114 -4.78 1.58 -0.09
C SER A 114 -3.56 1.29 -0.96
N ASN A 115 -3.55 0.17 -1.70
CA ASN A 115 -2.49 -0.13 -2.66
C ASN A 115 -2.55 0.83 -3.86
N LEU A 116 -3.74 1.07 -4.42
CA LEU A 116 -3.96 1.97 -5.57
C LEU A 116 -3.58 3.42 -5.28
N GLN A 117 -4.02 3.98 -4.14
CA GLN A 117 -3.69 5.34 -3.72
C GLN A 117 -2.20 5.57 -3.53
N LYS A 118 -1.48 4.49 -3.28
CA LYS A 118 -0.05 4.48 -3.10
C LYS A 118 0.70 4.38 -4.44
N GLU A 119 0.03 3.99 -5.53
CA GLU A 119 0.57 3.98 -6.91
C GLU A 119 0.16 5.23 -7.71
N THR A 120 -0.68 6.08 -7.12
CA THR A 120 -1.22 7.30 -7.76
C THR A 120 -0.63 8.53 -7.09
N ASP A 121 -0.47 9.62 -7.85
CA ASP A 121 -0.06 10.91 -7.28
C ASP A 121 -1.10 11.46 -6.30
N LYS A 122 -0.62 12.16 -5.27
CA LYS A 122 -1.47 12.74 -4.22
C LYS A 122 -2.23 13.97 -4.70
N ASP A 123 -1.63 14.73 -5.62
CA ASP A 123 -2.17 15.99 -6.10
C ASP A 123 -3.01 15.74 -7.35
N PHE A 124 -4.31 16.00 -7.24
CA PHE A 124 -5.23 15.87 -8.36
C PHE A 124 -4.76 16.66 -9.59
N SER A 125 -4.26 17.88 -9.37
CA SER A 125 -3.73 18.72 -10.45
C SER A 125 -2.54 18.09 -11.17
N ALA A 126 -1.66 17.38 -10.45
CA ALA A 126 -0.52 16.70 -11.06
C ALA A 126 -0.97 15.51 -11.93
N VAL A 127 -2.00 14.78 -11.50
CA VAL A 127 -2.61 13.70 -12.30
C VAL A 127 -3.26 14.28 -13.56
N VAL A 128 -4.03 15.36 -13.43
CA VAL A 128 -4.68 16.04 -14.57
C VAL A 128 -3.63 16.56 -15.56
N ASP A 129 -2.56 17.19 -15.08
CA ASP A 129 -1.47 17.68 -15.92
C ASP A 129 -0.77 16.53 -16.68
N THR A 130 -0.53 15.40 -15.99
CA THR A 130 0.05 14.19 -16.59
C THR A 130 -0.86 13.60 -17.67
N LEU A 131 -2.18 13.60 -17.45
CA LEU A 131 -3.17 13.12 -18.42
C LEU A 131 -3.34 14.07 -19.61
N TYR A 132 -3.23 15.38 -19.38
CA TYR A 132 -3.27 16.41 -20.41
C TYR A 132 -2.03 16.36 -21.32
N HIS A 133 -0.84 16.22 -20.73
CA HIS A 133 0.42 16.10 -21.45
C HIS A 133 0.76 14.66 -21.86
N TYR A 134 -0.21 13.73 -21.81
CA TYR A 134 0.05 12.33 -22.12
C TYR A 134 0.54 12.13 -23.56
N VAL A 135 1.66 11.40 -23.68
CA VAL A 135 2.27 11.00 -24.95
C VAL A 135 2.25 9.48 -25.03
N ASP A 136 1.72 8.94 -26.13
CA ASP A 136 1.70 7.50 -26.34
C ASP A 136 3.12 6.97 -26.56
N LYS A 137 3.55 6.03 -25.71
CA LYS A 137 4.89 5.43 -25.74
C LYS A 137 5.21 4.69 -27.04
N LYS A 138 4.19 4.23 -27.78
CA LYS A 138 4.40 3.48 -29.03
C LYS A 138 4.54 4.38 -30.25
N THR A 139 3.74 5.43 -30.31
CA THR A 139 3.70 6.32 -31.48
C THR A 139 4.47 7.62 -31.28
N SER A 140 4.87 7.94 -30.04
CA SER A 140 5.47 9.22 -29.63
C SER A 140 4.62 10.44 -30.02
N ARG A 141 3.32 10.23 -30.24
CA ARG A 141 2.38 11.31 -30.57
C ARG A 141 1.68 11.80 -29.31
N LYS A 142 1.38 13.09 -29.27
CA LYS A 142 0.52 13.68 -28.23
C LYS A 142 -0.84 12.99 -28.31
N ALA A 143 -1.24 12.37 -27.21
CA ALA A 143 -2.48 11.61 -27.09
C ALA A 143 -3.20 12.08 -25.83
N GLN A 144 -3.43 13.39 -25.75
CA GLN A 144 -4.05 14.02 -24.58
C GLN A 144 -5.36 13.32 -24.23
N LEU A 145 -5.48 12.89 -22.98
CA LEU A 145 -6.65 12.15 -22.47
C LEU A 145 -7.71 13.10 -21.91
N ILE A 146 -7.38 14.40 -21.82
CA ILE A 146 -8.22 15.47 -21.31
C ILE A 146 -8.22 16.60 -22.36
N SER A 147 -9.40 17.16 -22.62
CA SER A 147 -9.59 18.30 -23.52
C SER A 147 -9.30 19.63 -22.82
N ASP A 148 -9.09 20.70 -23.59
CA ASP A 148 -8.90 22.06 -23.06
C ASP A 148 -10.19 22.72 -22.53
N ASP A 149 -11.35 22.14 -22.86
CA ASP A 149 -12.70 22.65 -22.58
C ASP A 149 -13.41 21.95 -21.40
#